data_AF-A0A356B3F9-F1
#
_entry.id   AF-A0A356B3F9-F1
#
_cell.length_a   1.000
_cell.length_b   1.000
_cell.length_c   1.000
_cell.angle_alpha   90.00
_cell.angle_beta   90.00
_cell.angle_gamma   90.00
#
_symmetry.space_group_name_H-M   'P 1'
#
loop_
_entity.id
_entity.type
_entity.pdbx_description
1 polymer ?
#
loop_
_entity_poly.entity_id
_entity_poly.type
_entity_poly.pdbx_seq_one_letter_code
_entity_poly.pdbx_strand_id
1 'polypeptide(L)' 'MAQAAASMIDAMEDKDKLGSIAGDDTLMIICRSKIACDKIYDELLGMVN' A
#
# COMPACT_ATOMS: atom_id res chain seq x y z
N MET A 1 12.10 -1.98 -8.26
CA MET A 1 11.10 -0.88 -8.32
C MET A 1 10.20 -0.84 -7.09
N ALA A 2 10.09 -1.94 -6.34
CA ALA A 2 9.21 -2.02 -5.17
C ALA A 2 9.53 -0.95 -4.11
N GLN A 3 10.80 -0.59 -3.92
CA GLN A 3 11.20 0.46 -2.96
C GLN A 3 10.62 1.84 -3.31
N ALA A 4 10.57 2.21 -4.59
CA ALA A 4 9.97 3.47 -5.02
C ALA A 4 8.45 3.48 -4.79
N ALA A 5 7.78 2.36 -5.11
CA ALA A 5 6.36 2.18 -4.82
C ALA A 5 6.10 2.24 -3.31
N ALA A 6 6.89 1.55 -2.48
CA ALA A 6 6.78 1.60 -1.03
C ALA A 6 6.91 3.02 -0.48
N SER A 7 7.86 3.82 -0.97
CA SER A 7 8.00 5.21 -0.55
C SER A 7 6.76 6.05 -0.88
N MET A 8 6.09 5.80 -2.01
CA MET A 8 4.83 6.49 -2.36
C MET A 8 3.69 6.02 -1.45
N ILE A 9 3.56 4.70 -1.26
CA ILE A 9 2.55 4.11 -0.38
C ILE A 9 2.74 4.60 1.05
N ASP A 10 3.96 4.67 1.56
CA ASP A 10 4.27 5.09 2.92
C ASP A 10 3.92 6.56 3.15
N ALA A 11 4.09 7.41 2.15
CA ALA A 11 3.70 8.83 2.18
C ALA A 11 2.18 9.07 2.18
N MET A 12 1.37 8.11 1.72
CA MET A 12 -0.10 8.19 1.84
C MET A 12 -0.51 8.01 3.31
N GLU A 13 -0.99 9.07 3.95
CA GLU A 13 -1.48 8.98 5.33
C GLU A 13 -2.80 8.21 5.41
N ASP A 14 -2.73 6.96 5.87
CA ASP A 14 -3.90 6.15 6.24
C ASP A 14 -3.63 5.46 7.59
N LYS A 15 -4.54 5.62 8.56
CA LYS A 15 -4.39 5.09 9.93
C LYS A 15 -4.57 3.57 10.02
N ASP A 16 -5.16 2.97 9.00
CA ASP A 16 -5.40 1.53 8.91
C ASP A 16 -4.31 0.80 8.10
N LYS A 17 -3.45 1.53 7.37
CA LYS A 17 -2.17 1.03 6.86
C LYS A 17 -1.18 0.95 8.03
N LEU A 18 -0.76 -0.26 8.39
CA LEU A 18 0.23 -0.48 9.45
C LEU A 18 1.66 -0.24 8.96
N GLY A 19 1.90 -0.50 7.67
CA GLY A 19 3.18 -0.26 7.02
C GLY A 19 3.32 -1.03 5.72
N SER A 20 4.48 -0.88 5.07
CA SER A 20 4.82 -1.58 3.85
C SER A 20 6.19 -2.27 3.96
N ILE A 21 6.37 -3.38 3.25
CA ILE A 21 7.65 -4.10 3.13
C ILE A 21 7.92 -4.33 1.65
N ALA A 22 8.97 -3.69 1.14
CA ALA A 22 9.45 -3.89 -0.23
C ALA A 22 10.63 -4.86 -0.28
N GLY A 23 10.57 -5.80 -1.21
CA GLY A 23 11.72 -6.54 -1.73
C GLY A 23 12.34 -5.80 -2.93
N ASP A 24 12.74 -6.56 -3.95
CA ASP A 24 13.28 -5.99 -5.20
C ASP A 24 12.16 -5.57 -6.18
N ASP A 25 11.27 -6.51 -6.48
CA ASP A 25 10.14 -6.38 -7.42
C ASP A 25 8.77 -6.53 -6.77
N THR A 26 8.72 -6.94 -5.50
CA THR A 26 7.47 -7.22 -4.77
C THR A 26 7.30 -6.28 -3.58
N LEU A 27 6.09 -5.76 -3.40
CA LEU A 27 5.67 -4.94 -2.25
C LEU A 27 4.53 -5.63 -1.50
N MET A 28 4.67 -5.75 -0.19
CA MET A 28 3.59 -6.18 0.70
C MET A 28 3.11 -5.00 1.55
N ILE A 29 1.81 -4.75 1.54
CA ILE A 29 1.16 -3.73 2.37
C ILE A 29 0.40 -4.44 3.49
N ILE A 30 0.65 -4.04 4.73
CA ILE A 30 0.02 -4.63 5.91
C ILE A 30 -1.07 -3.70 6.41
N CYS A 31 -2.30 -4.20 6.48
CA CYS A 31 -3.48 -3.45 6.92
C CYS A 31 -4.04 -4.01 8.23
N ARG A 32 -4.70 -3.15 9.02
CA ARG A 32 -5.30 -3.53 10.31
C ARG A 32 -6.43 -4.55 10.19
N SER A 33 -7.17 -4.53 9.09
CA SER A 33 -8.30 -5.41 8.84
C SER A 33 -8.49 -5.67 7.34
N LYS A 34 -9.31 -6.67 6.99
CA LYS A 34 -9.65 -6.94 5.57
C LYS A 34 -10.34 -5.73 4.92
N ILE A 35 -11.28 -5.09 5.62
CA ILE A 35 -12.04 -3.94 5.10
C ILE A 35 -11.09 -2.78 4.75
N ALA A 36 -10.10 -2.52 5.60
CA ALA A 36 -9.07 -1.52 5.31
C ALA A 36 -8.21 -1.92 4.11
N CYS A 37 -7.87 -3.20 3.98
CA CYS A 37 -7.12 -3.71 2.83
C CYS A 37 -7.88 -3.51 1.52
N ASP A 38 -9.18 -3.82 1.50
CA ASP A 38 -10.04 -3.65 0.32
C ASP A 38 -10.13 -2.16 -0.07
N LYS A 39 -10.30 -1.25 0.91
CA LYS A 39 -10.31 0.21 0.66
C LYS A 39 -9.00 0.70 0.04
N ILE A 40 -7.85 0.32 0.61
CA ILE A 40 -6.53 0.71 0.09
C ILE A 40 -6.33 0.13 -1.31
N TYR A 41 -6.76 -1.11 -1.56
CA TYR A 41 -6.71 -1.72 -2.88
C TYR A 41 -7.50 -0.91 -3.92
N ASP A 42 -8.74 -0.52 -3.61
CA ASP A 42 -9.60 0.26 -4.52
C ASP A 42 -9.00 1.64 -4.81
N GLU A 43 -8.42 2.32 -3.80
CA GLU A 43 -7.72 3.59 -3.98
C GLU A 43 -6.52 3.45 -4.92
N LEU A 44 -5.67 2.43 -4.72
CA LEU A 44 -4.51 2.19 -5.56
C LEU A 44 -4.91 1.80 -6.99
N LEU A 45 -5.96 0.99 -7.15
CA LEU A 45 -6.49 0.65 -8.46
C LEU A 45 -6.98 1.89 -9.22
N GLY A 46 -7.56 2.87 -8.51
CA GLY A 46 -7.98 4.15 -9.07
C GLY A 46 -6.83 5.07 -9.50
N MET A 47 -5.60 4.86 -9.00
CA MET A 47 -4.42 5.65 -9.40
C MET A 47 -3.72 5.12 -10.65
N VAL A 48 -3.96 3.85 -11.00
CA VAL A 48 -3.31 3.16 -12.13
C VAL A 48 -4.17 3.22 -13.40
N ASN A 49 -5.47 3.48 -13.27
CA ASN A 49 -6.39 3.71 -14.39
C ASN A 49 -6.49 5.20 -14.75
#